data_AF-A0A6A5FAA7-F1
#
_entry.id   AF-A0A6A5FAA7-F1
#
_cell.length_a   1.000
_cell.length_b   1.000
_cell.length_c   1.000
_cell.angle_alpha   90.00
_cell.angle_beta   90.00
_cell.angle_gamma   90.00
#
_symmetry.space_group_name_H-M   'P 1'
#
loop_
_entity.id
_entity.type
_entity.pdbx_description
1 polymer ?
#
loop_
_entity_poly.entity_id
_entity_poly.type
_entity_poly.pdbx_seq_one_letter_code
_entity_poly.pdbx_strand_id
1 'polypeptide(L)'
;MAKLFVSCVGFCIIASIKTILALPLTEPPLIHDHPFVAIWNAPTDQCQQLDIPLDTAAFQAVTTPAAVPGQFLTLFYEDRLGLYPKVDTAKRKRYRGGVPQNGNLTLHLAKARGQIDRGISQDSAPGLAVIDWESWRPLWDQNWGSKNIYKKLSISHALQMAPFLSSNKISQLAKGQFQQAGRRFMEKTISLGVGERPSRRWGFYLFPDCYNYGWEKPNYTGKCSAKIQKQNNQMLWLWEHSTALFPSVYLHLTLRNSPKAALYVRNRVQEALRVAALPKRPYTMPIYVYSRPLYRAQTQKFQSQADLVSTVGESAALGASGVVMWGGTKDYNNKAACQSLSEYLTSTFNPYIANVTAAAMLCSEVLCQKKGRCVRKNYNSAHYLHLNPTYFSIIRADRKYVAIGLPSAADLDAWGENFTCQCYAGGSCSPNLVHPTKIKRIWV
;
A
#
# COMPACT_ATOMS: atom_id res chain seq x y z
N MET A 1 -12.61 51.67 -62.93
CA MET A 1 -11.92 50.41 -62.57
C MET A 1 -11.83 50.32 -61.05
N ALA A 2 -12.81 49.66 -60.43
CA ALA A 2 -12.83 49.39 -59.00
C ALA A 2 -11.92 48.19 -58.69
N LYS A 3 -11.00 48.30 -57.73
CA LYS A 3 -10.23 47.17 -57.20
C LYS A 3 -10.76 46.82 -55.81
N LEU A 4 -11.38 45.64 -55.72
CA LEU A 4 -11.78 44.98 -54.49
C LEU A 4 -10.54 44.71 -53.61
N PHE A 5 -10.57 45.18 -52.36
CA PHE A 5 -9.71 44.67 -51.29
C PHE A 5 -10.40 43.44 -50.67
N VAL A 6 -9.86 42.25 -50.92
CA VAL A 6 -10.26 41.02 -50.23
C VAL A 6 -9.44 40.92 -48.93
N SER A 7 -10.11 41.11 -47.80
CA SER A 7 -9.55 40.88 -46.47
C SER A 7 -9.62 39.38 -46.15
N CYS A 8 -8.47 38.71 -46.08
CA CYS A 8 -8.36 37.33 -45.62
C CYS A 8 -8.36 37.31 -44.09
N VAL A 9 -9.50 36.97 -43.49
CA VAL A 9 -9.59 36.65 -42.07
C VAL A 9 -9.08 35.22 -41.88
N GLY A 10 -7.85 35.07 -41.38
CA GLY A 10 -7.29 33.79 -40.96
C GLY A 10 -7.98 33.31 -39.69
N PHE A 11 -8.81 32.26 -39.80
CA PHE A 11 -9.34 31.54 -38.64
C PHE A 11 -8.21 30.69 -38.02
N CYS A 12 -7.62 31.18 -36.93
CA CYS A 12 -6.78 30.35 -36.06
C CYS A 12 -7.68 29.35 -35.30
N ILE A 13 -7.76 28.12 -35.81
CA ILE A 13 -8.29 26.99 -35.03
C ILE A 13 -7.27 26.70 -33.93
N ILE A 14 -7.53 27.19 -32.72
CA ILE A 14 -6.82 26.75 -31.52
C ILE A 14 -7.28 25.32 -31.23
N ALA A 15 -6.65 24.35 -31.89
CA ALA A 15 -6.75 22.96 -31.50
C ALA A 15 -6.18 22.86 -30.07
N SER A 16 -7.06 22.61 -29.11
CA SER A 16 -6.67 22.28 -27.74
C SER A 16 -5.93 20.94 -27.77
N ILE A 17 -4.61 20.99 -27.94
CA ILE A 17 -3.73 19.84 -27.74
C ILE A 17 -3.87 19.48 -26.26
N LYS A 18 -4.72 18.49 -25.95
CA LYS A 18 -4.64 17.76 -24.69
C LYS A 18 -3.28 17.07 -24.70
N THR A 19 -2.25 17.75 -24.21
CA THR A 19 -1.00 17.09 -23.86
C THR A 19 -1.36 16.02 -22.83
N ILE A 20 -1.40 14.76 -23.26
CA ILE A 20 -1.46 13.63 -22.37
C ILE A 20 -0.15 13.69 -21.58
N LEU A 21 -0.20 14.32 -20.40
CA LEU A 21 0.93 14.34 -19.49
C LEU A 21 1.34 12.89 -19.24
N ALA A 22 2.57 12.55 -19.63
CA ALA A 22 3.13 11.24 -19.37
C ALA A 22 3.05 10.96 -17.85
N LEU A 23 2.65 9.73 -17.49
CA LEU A 23 2.65 9.31 -16.10
C LEU A 23 4.07 9.44 -15.52
N PRO A 24 4.22 9.82 -14.24
CA PRO A 24 5.53 9.90 -13.64
C PRO A 24 6.17 8.51 -13.62
N LEU A 25 7.49 8.45 -13.83
CA LEU A 25 8.25 7.20 -13.70
C LEU A 25 8.02 6.59 -12.31
N THR A 26 8.13 5.27 -12.22
CA THR A 26 8.01 4.53 -10.96
C THR A 26 9.22 3.65 -10.72
N GLU A 27 9.46 3.24 -9.49
CA GLU A 27 10.56 2.33 -9.19
C GLU A 27 10.41 1.00 -9.97
N PRO A 28 11.53 0.42 -10.47
CA PRO A 28 11.53 -0.93 -11.02
C PRO A 28 10.94 -1.97 -10.05
N PRO A 29 10.43 -3.11 -10.56
CA PRO A 29 9.94 -4.20 -9.74
C PRO A 29 10.96 -4.64 -8.68
N LEU A 30 10.52 -4.75 -7.43
CA LEU A 30 11.37 -5.22 -6.32
C LEU A 30 11.78 -6.69 -6.50
N ILE A 31 10.93 -7.48 -7.17
CA ILE A 31 11.22 -8.83 -7.64
C ILE A 31 11.24 -8.75 -9.17
N HIS A 32 12.35 -9.18 -9.76
CA HIS A 32 12.59 -9.11 -11.21
C HIS A 32 11.40 -9.68 -12.00
N ASP A 33 11.00 -9.01 -13.08
CA ASP A 33 9.85 -9.36 -13.93
C ASP A 33 8.47 -9.41 -13.25
N HIS A 34 8.31 -8.94 -12.00
CA HIS A 34 7.02 -8.93 -11.31
C HIS A 34 6.49 -7.50 -11.06
N PRO A 35 5.78 -6.89 -12.03
CA PRO A 35 5.18 -5.56 -11.87
C PRO A 35 4.29 -5.42 -10.64
N PHE A 36 3.61 -6.51 -10.27
CA PHE A 36 2.74 -6.63 -9.11
C PHE A 36 3.10 -7.91 -8.36
N VAL A 37 3.34 -7.81 -7.06
CA VAL A 37 3.64 -8.97 -6.20
C VAL A 37 2.61 -9.14 -5.10
N ALA A 38 2.33 -10.38 -4.71
CA ALA A 38 1.59 -10.72 -3.51
C ALA A 38 2.56 -11.29 -2.47
N ILE A 39 2.54 -10.70 -1.28
CA ILE A 39 3.43 -11.05 -0.17
C ILE A 39 2.58 -11.57 0.97
N TRP A 40 2.83 -12.80 1.41
CA TRP A 40 2.20 -13.34 2.60
C TRP A 40 2.92 -12.84 3.85
N ASN A 41 2.17 -12.26 4.80
CA ASN A 41 2.68 -11.83 6.09
C ASN A 41 1.70 -12.22 7.21
N ALA A 42 1.49 -13.51 7.40
CA ALA A 42 0.61 -14.04 8.42
C ALA A 42 1.22 -15.30 9.08
N PRO A 43 0.88 -15.60 10.34
CA PRO A 43 1.40 -16.77 11.04
C PRO A 43 0.95 -18.06 10.37
N THR A 44 1.89 -18.97 10.11
CA THR A 44 1.66 -20.31 9.56
C THR A 44 2.14 -21.42 10.49
N ASP A 45 2.87 -21.05 11.54
CA ASP A 45 3.51 -21.92 12.52
C ASP A 45 2.51 -22.85 13.22
N GLN A 46 1.37 -22.31 13.67
CA GLN A 46 0.33 -23.12 14.29
C GLN A 46 -0.23 -24.18 13.33
N CYS A 47 -0.45 -23.84 12.06
CA CYS A 47 -0.97 -24.78 11.08
C CYS A 47 0.07 -25.84 10.71
N GLN A 48 1.35 -25.46 10.64
CA GLN A 48 2.46 -26.38 10.46
C GLN A 48 2.56 -27.38 11.63
N GLN A 49 2.44 -26.92 12.88
CA GLN A 49 2.44 -27.78 14.06
C GLN A 49 1.25 -28.75 14.12
N LEU A 50 0.15 -28.41 13.44
CA LEU A 50 -1.05 -29.23 13.34
C LEU A 50 -1.03 -30.14 12.09
N ASP A 51 0.09 -30.21 11.38
CA ASP A 51 0.28 -30.95 10.13
C ASP A 51 -0.77 -30.61 9.05
N ILE A 52 -1.25 -29.36 9.04
CA ILE A 52 -2.16 -28.85 8.02
C ILE A 52 -1.34 -28.11 6.96
N PRO A 53 -1.23 -28.64 5.74
CA PRO A 53 -0.46 -28.01 4.69
C PRO A 53 -1.12 -26.70 4.26
N LEU A 54 -0.32 -25.63 4.15
CA LEU A 54 -0.77 -24.36 3.56
C LEU A 54 -0.02 -24.16 2.25
N ASP A 55 -0.75 -24.18 1.13
CA ASP A 55 -0.16 -23.86 -0.16
C ASP A 55 -0.02 -22.34 -0.30
N THR A 56 1.20 -21.83 -0.22
CA THR A 56 1.53 -20.40 -0.33
C THR A 56 2.31 -20.09 -1.60
N ALA A 57 2.34 -20.99 -2.57
CA ALA A 57 3.19 -20.83 -3.75
C ALA A 57 2.72 -19.80 -4.78
N ALA A 58 1.53 -19.22 -4.61
CA ALA A 58 1.10 -18.08 -5.42
C ALA A 58 1.74 -16.76 -4.96
N PHE A 59 2.33 -16.72 -3.76
CA PHE A 59 2.97 -15.55 -3.18
C PHE A 59 4.45 -15.51 -3.51
N GLN A 60 4.96 -14.36 -3.97
CA GLN A 60 6.37 -14.20 -4.33
C GLN A 60 7.29 -14.13 -3.10
N ALA A 61 6.73 -13.82 -1.93
CA ALA A 61 7.42 -13.92 -0.65
C ALA A 61 6.46 -14.35 0.46
N VAL A 62 6.94 -15.23 1.33
CA VAL A 62 6.20 -15.74 2.50
C VAL A 62 6.96 -15.37 3.75
N THR A 63 6.30 -14.63 4.63
CA THR A 63 6.86 -14.10 5.88
C THR A 63 5.83 -14.23 7.00
N THR A 64 6.29 -14.05 8.23
CA THR A 64 5.47 -14.00 9.44
C THR A 64 5.58 -12.64 10.12
N PRO A 65 4.51 -12.14 10.78
CA PRO A 65 4.58 -10.96 11.62
C PRO A 65 5.50 -11.13 12.85
N ALA A 66 5.90 -12.37 13.20
CA ALA A 66 6.78 -12.65 14.33
C ALA A 66 8.17 -11.98 14.17
N ALA A 67 8.90 -11.86 15.27
CA ALA A 67 10.22 -11.21 15.30
C ALA A 67 11.33 -12.15 14.78
N VAL A 68 11.17 -12.65 13.56
CA VAL A 68 12.14 -13.53 12.90
C VAL A 68 13.06 -12.68 12.01
N PRO A 69 14.39 -12.76 12.19
CA PRO A 69 15.36 -12.05 11.36
C PRO A 69 15.36 -12.48 9.90
N GLY A 70 15.85 -11.62 9.01
CA GLY A 70 16.22 -12.00 7.64
C GLY A 70 15.06 -12.27 6.69
N GLN A 71 13.82 -11.96 7.09
CA GLN A 71 12.66 -12.11 6.23
C GLN A 71 12.66 -11.09 5.08
N PHE A 72 11.98 -11.42 3.99
CA PHE A 72 11.77 -10.49 2.88
C PHE A 72 11.07 -9.20 3.34
N LEU A 73 10.04 -9.35 4.18
CA LEU A 73 9.31 -8.29 4.86
C LEU A 73 9.60 -8.38 6.36
N THR A 74 10.24 -7.34 6.92
CA THR A 74 10.42 -7.20 8.37
C THR A 74 9.38 -6.21 8.90
N LEU A 75 8.50 -6.69 9.78
CA LEU A 75 7.47 -5.88 10.43
C LEU A 75 7.93 -5.49 11.84
N PHE A 76 7.98 -4.19 12.10
CA PHE A 76 8.35 -3.62 13.40
C PHE A 76 7.11 -3.08 14.12
N TYR A 77 6.53 -3.91 15.00
CA TYR A 77 5.48 -3.43 15.93
C TYR A 77 6.05 -2.38 16.91
N GLU A 78 5.15 -1.65 17.56
CA GLU A 78 5.46 -0.56 18.50
C GLU A 78 6.52 -0.85 19.57
N ASP A 79 6.66 -2.09 20.02
CA ASP A 79 7.64 -2.54 21.01
C ASP A 79 8.94 -3.12 20.40
N ARG A 80 8.97 -3.26 19.07
CA ARG A 80 10.07 -3.87 18.31
C ARG A 80 10.95 -2.87 17.57
N LEU A 81 10.67 -1.56 17.64
CA LEU A 81 11.53 -0.52 17.09
C LEU A 81 11.60 0.72 17.98
N GLY A 82 12.75 0.86 18.64
CA GLY A 82 13.07 1.94 19.55
C GLY A 82 12.27 1.93 20.85
N LEU A 83 12.24 3.10 21.49
CA LEU A 83 11.48 3.38 22.70
C LEU A 83 10.29 4.28 22.36
N TYR A 84 9.33 3.75 21.58
CA TYR A 84 8.18 4.52 21.10
C TYR A 84 7.28 5.01 22.26
N PRO A 85 7.07 6.34 22.43
CA PRO A 85 6.17 6.88 23.45
C PRO A 85 4.72 6.54 23.16
N LYS A 86 4.04 5.89 24.10
CA LYS A 86 2.64 5.48 23.91
C LYS A 86 1.85 5.35 25.21
N VAL A 87 0.54 5.31 25.07
CA VAL A 87 -0.41 5.08 26.15
C VAL A 87 -1.18 3.80 25.88
N ASP A 88 -1.17 2.90 26.86
CA ASP A 88 -2.08 1.76 26.91
C ASP A 88 -3.24 2.11 27.82
N THR A 89 -4.39 2.44 27.22
CA THR A 89 -5.58 2.86 27.96
C THR A 89 -6.24 1.70 28.71
N ALA A 90 -6.11 0.46 28.21
CA ALA A 90 -6.65 -0.72 28.87
C ALA A 90 -5.89 -1.03 30.17
N LYS A 91 -4.56 -0.96 30.12
CA LYS A 91 -3.68 -1.15 31.30
C LYS A 91 -3.47 0.13 32.11
N ARG A 92 -4.08 1.24 31.71
CA ARG A 92 -3.92 2.59 32.32
C ARG A 92 -2.44 2.99 32.47
N LYS A 93 -1.59 2.62 31.52
CA LYS A 93 -0.12 2.77 31.61
C LYS A 93 0.42 3.71 30.55
N ARG A 94 1.35 4.58 30.94
CA ARG A 94 2.14 5.41 30.03
C ARG A 94 3.51 4.79 29.84
N TYR A 95 3.95 4.66 28.60
CA TYR A 95 5.28 4.16 28.25
C TYR A 95 6.11 5.29 27.67
N ARG A 96 7.36 5.41 28.14
CA ARG A 96 8.36 6.36 27.61
C ARG A 96 7.84 7.81 27.53
N GLY A 97 7.18 8.26 28.60
CA GLY A 97 6.58 9.60 28.67
C GLY A 97 5.15 9.71 28.13
N GLY A 98 4.63 8.69 27.44
CA GLY A 98 3.25 8.60 26.96
C GLY A 98 2.97 9.41 25.69
N VAL A 99 3.52 10.61 25.58
CA VAL A 99 3.42 11.50 24.41
C VAL A 99 4.83 11.77 23.84
N PRO A 100 4.98 12.03 22.53
CA PRO A 100 6.29 12.15 21.90
C PRO A 100 7.17 13.27 22.49
N GLN A 101 6.59 14.41 22.90
CA GLN A 101 7.36 15.52 23.51
C GLN A 101 7.94 15.19 24.90
N ASN A 102 7.49 14.11 25.53
CA ASN A 102 8.05 13.60 26.79
C ASN A 102 9.03 12.43 26.57
N GLY A 103 9.24 12.02 25.32
CA GLY A 103 10.10 10.89 24.98
C GLY A 103 11.56 11.29 24.81
N ASN A 104 12.49 10.44 25.24
CA ASN A 104 13.92 10.61 24.97
C ASN A 104 14.26 10.04 23.58
N LEU A 105 14.42 10.93 22.59
CA LEU A 105 14.71 10.54 21.20
C LEU A 105 16.08 9.87 21.03
N THR A 106 17.10 10.29 21.77
CA THR A 106 18.45 9.69 21.67
C THR A 106 18.43 8.24 22.12
N LEU A 107 17.84 7.95 23.28
CA LEU A 107 17.69 6.57 23.76
C LEU A 107 16.77 5.74 22.85
N HIS A 108 15.74 6.36 22.27
CA HIS A 108 14.89 5.72 21.29
C HIS A 108 15.69 5.24 20.07
N LEU A 109 16.48 6.11 19.46
CA LEU A 109 17.26 5.80 18.25
C LEU A 109 18.38 4.79 18.53
N ALA A 110 19.05 4.90 19.69
CA ALA A 110 20.07 3.92 20.10
C ALA A 110 19.47 2.51 20.20
N LYS A 111 18.28 2.38 20.82
CA LYS A 111 17.58 1.09 20.88
C LYS A 111 17.09 0.64 19.50
N ALA A 112 16.59 1.56 18.68
CA ALA A 112 16.10 1.27 17.34
C ALA A 112 17.21 0.67 16.46
N ARG A 113 18.42 1.24 16.50
CA ARG A 113 19.59 0.71 15.77
C ARG A 113 19.84 -0.77 16.09
N GLY A 114 19.99 -1.13 17.36
CA GLY A 114 20.19 -2.54 17.75
C GLY A 114 18.99 -3.46 17.48
N GLN A 115 17.78 -2.93 17.26
CA GLN A 115 16.63 -3.70 16.80
C GLN A 115 16.61 -3.88 15.28
N ILE A 116 17.04 -2.87 14.52
CA ILE A 116 17.26 -2.96 13.07
C ILE A 116 18.34 -4.01 12.78
N ASP A 117 19.46 -3.99 13.52
CA ASP A 117 20.55 -4.95 13.38
C ASP A 117 20.11 -6.40 13.59
N ARG A 118 19.21 -6.63 14.54
CA ARG A 118 18.66 -7.96 14.80
C ARG A 118 17.60 -8.38 13.78
N GLY A 119 16.70 -7.48 13.39
CA GLY A 119 15.62 -7.81 12.46
C GLY A 119 16.11 -7.99 11.02
N ILE A 120 17.08 -7.17 10.62
CA ILE A 120 17.65 -7.14 9.27
C ILE A 120 19.16 -7.31 9.43
N SER A 121 19.61 -8.53 9.67
CA SER A 121 21.02 -8.85 9.90
C SER A 121 21.90 -8.64 8.67
N GLN A 122 21.33 -8.79 7.46
CA GLN A 122 22.00 -8.57 6.19
C GLN A 122 21.17 -7.69 5.26
N ASP A 123 21.83 -6.76 4.58
CA ASP A 123 21.23 -5.83 3.61
C ASP A 123 21.64 -6.09 2.15
N SER A 124 22.06 -7.33 1.88
CA SER A 124 22.49 -7.77 0.55
C SER A 124 21.34 -7.96 -0.44
N ALA A 125 20.10 -8.05 0.04
CA ALA A 125 18.93 -8.32 -0.79
C ALA A 125 17.81 -7.29 -0.58
N PRO A 126 17.07 -6.96 -1.66
CA PRO A 126 15.90 -6.09 -1.55
C PRO A 126 14.81 -6.72 -0.69
N GLY A 127 14.01 -5.88 -0.06
CA GLY A 127 12.87 -6.31 0.74
C GLY A 127 12.12 -5.14 1.35
N LEU A 128 11.13 -5.44 2.18
CA LEU A 128 10.27 -4.45 2.82
C LEU A 128 10.59 -4.33 4.30
N ALA A 129 10.57 -3.10 4.82
CA ALA A 129 10.72 -2.80 6.23
C ALA A 129 9.58 -1.89 6.68
N VAL A 130 8.64 -2.46 7.44
CA VAL A 130 7.37 -1.80 7.76
C VAL A 130 7.36 -1.43 9.23
N ILE A 131 7.18 -0.14 9.52
CA ILE A 131 7.04 0.37 10.89
C ILE A 131 5.55 0.46 11.23
N ASP A 132 5.11 -0.35 12.18
CA ASP A 132 3.71 -0.42 12.59
C ASP A 132 3.50 0.28 13.94
N TRP A 133 3.36 1.61 13.85
CA TRP A 133 3.10 2.50 14.97
C TRP A 133 1.71 3.08 14.87
N GLU A 134 0.78 2.53 15.65
CA GLU A 134 -0.61 2.91 15.56
C GLU A 134 -1.08 3.78 16.72
N SER A 135 -0.33 3.90 17.83
CA SER A 135 -0.79 4.57 19.06
C SER A 135 -1.29 6.00 18.83
N TRP A 136 -0.49 6.85 18.18
CA TRP A 136 -0.83 8.25 17.86
C TRP A 136 -0.53 8.60 16.40
N ARG A 137 -1.16 9.66 15.90
CA ARG A 137 -0.94 10.18 14.54
C ARG A 137 -0.11 11.47 14.61
N PRO A 138 0.79 11.76 13.65
CA PRO A 138 1.71 12.90 13.77
C PRO A 138 1.00 14.26 13.69
N LEU A 139 -0.19 14.33 13.06
CA LEU A 139 -0.99 15.54 13.01
C LEU A 139 -1.95 15.58 14.20
N TRP A 140 -1.92 16.69 14.94
CA TRP A 140 -2.76 16.93 16.12
C TRP A 140 -4.23 16.68 15.80
N ASP A 141 -4.71 17.32 14.74
CA ASP A 141 -6.12 17.25 14.35
C ASP A 141 -6.55 15.83 14.00
N GLN A 142 -5.61 14.92 13.70
CA GLN A 142 -5.87 13.52 13.41
C GLN A 142 -6.06 12.62 14.63
N ASN A 143 -5.74 13.09 15.84
CA ASN A 143 -5.88 12.30 17.07
C ASN A 143 -7.28 12.40 17.68
N TRP A 144 -8.28 11.88 16.97
CA TRP A 144 -9.67 11.72 17.43
C TRP A 144 -9.97 10.30 17.95
N GLY A 145 -11.19 10.11 18.49
CA GLY A 145 -11.63 8.84 19.05
C GLY A 145 -10.79 8.43 20.27
N SER A 146 -10.37 7.17 20.32
CA SER A 146 -9.49 6.67 21.40
C SER A 146 -8.15 7.40 21.49
N LYS A 147 -7.71 8.07 20.41
CA LYS A 147 -6.46 8.85 20.39
C LYS A 147 -6.59 10.25 21.00
N ASN A 148 -7.78 10.66 21.44
CA ASN A 148 -7.96 11.94 22.10
C ASN A 148 -7.16 12.05 23.42
N ILE A 149 -6.78 10.91 24.02
CA ILE A 149 -5.91 10.88 25.20
C ILE A 149 -4.57 11.60 24.96
N TYR A 150 -3.99 11.51 23.75
CA TYR A 150 -2.73 12.18 23.42
C TYR A 150 -2.88 13.70 23.43
N LYS A 151 -4.05 14.23 23.03
CA LYS A 151 -4.36 15.66 23.13
C LYS A 151 -4.46 16.09 24.60
N LYS A 152 -5.22 15.34 25.41
CA LYS A 152 -5.40 15.63 26.84
C LYS A 152 -4.07 15.65 27.60
N LEU A 153 -3.22 14.64 27.37
CA LEU A 153 -1.90 14.56 28.00
C LEU A 153 -0.97 15.68 27.56
N SER A 154 -1.01 16.05 26.28
CA SER A 154 -0.20 17.16 25.75
C SER A 154 -0.63 18.51 26.34
N ILE A 155 -1.94 18.74 26.50
CA ILE A 155 -2.48 19.94 27.17
C ILE A 155 -2.05 19.97 28.64
N SER A 156 -2.16 18.85 29.35
CA SER A 156 -1.73 18.76 30.74
C SER A 156 -0.23 19.04 30.90
N HIS A 157 0.60 18.57 29.98
CA HIS A 157 2.03 18.88 29.96
C HIS A 157 2.30 20.37 29.70
N ALA A 158 1.62 20.97 28.71
CA ALA A 158 1.75 22.39 28.42
C ALA A 158 1.32 23.28 29.60
N LEU A 159 0.25 22.90 30.32
CA LEU A 159 -0.19 23.58 31.55
C LEU A 159 0.86 23.54 32.65
N GLN A 160 1.53 22.41 32.84
CA GLN A 160 2.59 22.28 33.84
C GLN A 160 3.79 23.18 33.52
N MET A 161 4.12 23.36 32.24
CA MET A 161 5.26 24.19 31.84
C MET A 161 4.96 25.69 31.80
N ALA A 162 3.71 26.08 31.57
CA ALA A 162 3.34 27.48 31.40
C ALA A 162 1.98 27.80 32.06
N PRO A 163 1.85 27.64 33.39
CA PRO A 163 0.57 27.62 34.10
C PRO A 163 -0.22 28.93 34.01
N PHE A 164 0.45 30.05 33.72
CA PHE A 164 -0.14 31.39 33.64
C PHE A 164 -0.66 31.75 32.23
N LEU A 165 -0.49 30.88 31.23
CA LEU A 165 -1.02 31.12 29.89
C LEU A 165 -2.53 30.85 29.83
N SER A 166 -3.23 31.58 28.97
CA SER A 166 -4.65 31.32 28.70
C SER A 166 -4.87 29.95 28.06
N SER A 167 -6.05 29.37 28.25
CA SER A 167 -6.42 28.05 27.72
C SER A 167 -6.21 27.91 26.20
N ASN A 168 -6.41 28.99 25.44
CA ASN A 168 -6.14 28.99 24.00
C ASN A 168 -4.63 28.91 23.72
N LYS A 169 -3.80 29.72 24.40
CA LYS A 169 -2.33 29.68 24.25
C LYS A 169 -1.76 28.31 24.66
N ILE A 170 -2.28 27.73 25.74
CA ILE A 170 -1.94 26.36 26.17
C ILE A 170 -2.27 25.33 25.08
N SER A 171 -3.45 25.42 24.48
CA SER A 171 -3.87 24.48 23.43
C SER A 171 -2.98 24.59 22.19
N GLN A 172 -2.58 25.81 21.80
CA GLN A 172 -1.64 26.02 20.70
C GLN A 172 -0.23 25.50 21.04
N LEU A 173 0.25 25.74 22.25
CA LEU A 173 1.54 25.24 22.73
C LEU A 173 1.57 23.70 22.71
N ALA A 174 0.54 23.05 23.24
CA ALA A 174 0.40 21.60 23.24
C ALA A 174 0.37 21.03 21.81
N LYS A 175 -0.37 21.67 20.90
CA LYS A 175 -0.41 21.29 19.48
C LYS A 175 0.98 21.39 18.83
N GLY A 176 1.67 22.51 19.04
CA GLY A 176 3.00 22.74 18.49
C GLY A 176 4.02 21.70 18.97
N GLN A 177 4.11 21.50 20.28
CA GLN A 177 5.03 20.54 20.90
C GLN A 177 4.76 19.11 20.45
N PHE A 178 3.49 18.69 20.45
CA PHE A 178 3.12 17.34 20.04
C PHE A 178 3.49 17.06 18.57
N GLN A 179 3.14 17.96 17.65
CA GLN A 179 3.44 17.74 16.23
C GLN A 179 4.95 17.82 15.95
N GLN A 180 5.66 18.75 16.59
CA GLN A 180 7.12 18.88 16.42
C GLN A 180 7.83 17.61 16.91
N ALA A 181 7.50 17.14 18.11
CA ALA A 181 8.10 15.93 18.66
C ALA A 181 7.66 14.67 17.89
N GLY A 182 6.38 14.55 17.55
CA GLY A 182 5.85 13.44 16.77
C GLY A 182 6.52 13.31 15.40
N ARG A 183 6.68 14.42 14.68
CA ARG A 183 7.48 14.48 13.45
C ARG A 183 8.91 14.00 13.70
N ARG A 184 9.63 14.58 14.68
CA ARG A 184 11.02 14.21 14.96
C ARG A 184 11.20 12.72 15.25
N PHE A 185 10.30 12.12 16.03
CA PHE A 185 10.34 10.68 16.32
C PHE A 185 10.17 9.84 15.05
N MET A 186 9.15 10.11 14.23
CA MET A 186 8.92 9.33 13.01
C MET A 186 10.03 9.54 11.97
N GLU A 187 10.38 10.80 11.70
CA GLU A 187 11.36 11.22 10.68
C GLU A 187 12.76 10.67 10.98
N LYS A 188 13.24 10.82 12.22
CA LYS A 188 14.58 10.32 12.59
C LYS A 188 14.65 8.79 12.63
N THR A 189 13.56 8.12 12.99
CA THR A 189 13.53 6.64 13.04
C THR A 189 13.55 6.03 11.64
N ILE A 190 12.72 6.54 10.72
CA ILE A 190 12.73 6.03 9.34
C ILE A 190 14.04 6.39 8.62
N SER A 191 14.61 7.57 8.87
CA SER A 191 15.92 7.96 8.33
C SER A 191 17.03 7.04 8.82
N LEU A 192 17.01 6.66 10.09
CA LEU A 192 17.94 5.66 10.64
C LEU A 192 17.79 4.33 9.89
N GLY A 193 16.56 3.82 9.74
CA GLY A 193 16.31 2.58 8.99
C GLY A 193 16.82 2.63 7.56
N VAL A 194 16.50 3.70 6.81
CA VAL A 194 16.93 3.89 5.43
C VAL A 194 18.45 4.00 5.31
N GLY A 195 19.11 4.71 6.23
CA GLY A 195 20.57 4.85 6.22
C GLY A 195 21.31 3.56 6.58
N GLU A 196 20.79 2.78 7.53
CA GLU A 196 21.39 1.52 7.97
C GLU A 196 21.08 0.36 7.02
N ARG A 197 19.92 0.38 6.36
CA ARG A 197 19.42 -0.69 5.46
C ARG A 197 18.86 -0.11 4.14
N PRO A 198 19.70 0.51 3.30
CA PRO A 198 19.27 1.15 2.05
C PRO A 198 18.68 0.21 1.00
N SER A 199 19.01 -1.09 1.03
CA SER A 199 18.42 -2.08 0.11
C SER A 199 16.94 -2.35 0.45
N ARG A 200 16.49 -2.01 1.66
CA ARG A 200 15.08 -2.18 2.08
C ARG A 200 14.22 -0.97 1.73
N ARG A 201 12.95 -1.24 1.45
CA ARG A 201 11.92 -0.22 1.26
C ARG A 201 11.17 0.01 2.56
N TRP A 202 11.44 1.17 3.16
CA TRP A 202 10.97 1.61 4.45
C TRP A 202 9.71 2.48 4.34
N GLY A 203 8.79 2.28 5.27
CA GLY A 203 7.59 3.08 5.38
C GLY A 203 6.77 2.70 6.61
N PHE A 204 5.80 3.55 6.94
CA PHE A 204 4.88 3.29 8.04
C PHE A 204 3.63 2.59 7.52
N TYR A 205 3.24 1.51 8.21
CA TYR A 205 1.92 0.91 8.00
C TYR A 205 0.82 1.96 8.21
N LEU A 206 -0.26 1.83 7.45
CA LEU A 206 -1.46 2.69 7.42
C LEU A 206 -1.29 4.01 6.65
N PHE A 207 -0.06 4.44 6.32
CA PHE A 207 0.16 5.74 5.70
C PHE A 207 0.29 5.67 4.15
N PRO A 208 -0.39 6.59 3.42
CA PRO A 208 -1.39 7.54 3.91
C PRO A 208 -2.74 6.86 4.23
N ASP A 209 -3.52 7.47 5.11
CA ASP A 209 -4.93 7.12 5.30
C ASP A 209 -5.82 8.15 4.58
N CYS A 210 -6.85 7.66 3.89
CA CYS A 210 -7.88 8.41 3.19
C CYS A 210 -9.07 8.79 4.10
N TYR A 211 -9.24 8.08 5.22
CA TYR A 211 -10.36 8.17 6.16
C TYR A 211 -11.76 8.09 5.50
N ASN A 212 -11.88 7.36 4.41
CA ASN A 212 -13.09 7.19 3.61
C ASN A 212 -14.05 6.11 4.17
N TYR A 213 -14.24 6.06 5.48
CA TYR A 213 -15.01 5.01 6.16
C TYR A 213 -16.56 5.16 6.09
N GLY A 214 -17.06 6.22 5.44
CA GLY A 214 -18.49 6.57 5.44
C GLY A 214 -19.34 5.87 4.38
N TRP A 215 -19.09 4.59 4.08
CA TRP A 215 -19.75 3.85 3.00
C TRP A 215 -21.25 3.60 3.20
N GLU A 216 -21.76 3.72 4.42
CA GLU A 216 -23.19 3.63 4.72
C GLU A 216 -23.98 4.86 4.22
N LYS A 217 -23.30 5.97 3.92
CA LYS A 217 -23.96 7.20 3.46
C LYS A 217 -24.50 7.03 2.02
N PRO A 218 -25.64 7.66 1.68
CA PRO A 218 -26.06 7.78 0.30
C PRO A 218 -24.99 8.53 -0.50
N ASN A 219 -24.85 8.21 -1.78
CA ASN A 219 -23.86 8.82 -2.70
C ASN A 219 -22.39 8.67 -2.26
N TYR A 220 -22.05 7.57 -1.55
CA TYR A 220 -20.66 7.28 -1.21
C TYR A 220 -19.80 7.10 -2.47
N THR A 221 -18.79 7.96 -2.63
CA THR A 221 -17.85 7.93 -3.77
C THR A 221 -16.50 7.28 -3.44
N GLY A 222 -16.25 6.99 -2.17
CA GLY A 222 -14.94 6.54 -1.67
C GLY A 222 -13.84 7.61 -1.63
N LYS A 223 -14.03 8.79 -2.24
CA LYS A 223 -12.99 9.81 -2.35
C LYS A 223 -12.48 10.32 -0.99
N CYS A 224 -11.17 10.51 -0.88
CA CYS A 224 -10.58 11.21 0.26
C CYS A 224 -11.00 12.67 0.21
N SER A 225 -11.51 13.21 1.31
CA SER A 225 -11.95 14.61 1.34
C SER A 225 -10.78 15.57 1.12
N ALA A 226 -11.07 16.77 0.59
CA ALA A 226 -10.07 17.82 0.41
C ALA A 226 -9.32 18.17 1.71
N LYS A 227 -10.03 18.12 2.85
CA LYS A 227 -9.42 18.28 4.18
C LYS A 227 -8.35 17.22 4.46
N ILE A 228 -8.66 15.95 4.18
CA ILE A 228 -7.70 14.85 4.39
C ILE A 228 -6.51 14.98 3.43
N GLN A 229 -6.74 15.29 2.16
CA GLN A 229 -5.64 15.50 1.21
C GLN A 229 -4.72 16.66 1.64
N LYS A 230 -5.28 17.77 2.14
CA LYS A 230 -4.52 18.90 2.69
C LYS A 230 -3.72 18.50 3.94
N GLN A 231 -4.26 17.63 4.79
CA GLN A 231 -3.54 17.08 5.93
C GLN A 231 -2.41 16.15 5.48
N ASN A 232 -2.65 15.28 4.51
CA ASN A 232 -1.62 14.42 3.95
C ASN A 232 -0.50 15.24 3.27
N ASN A 233 -0.82 16.40 2.67
CA ASN A 233 0.20 17.32 2.15
C ASN A 233 1.09 17.93 3.26
N GLN A 234 0.57 18.16 4.47
CA GLN A 234 1.37 18.64 5.61
C GLN A 234 2.41 17.61 6.09
N MET A 235 2.24 16.35 5.69
CA MET A 235 3.17 15.26 5.98
C MET A 235 4.19 15.05 4.83
N LEU A 236 4.46 16.06 4.00
CA LEU A 236 5.50 15.98 2.96
C LEU A 236 6.83 15.42 3.48
N TRP A 237 7.23 15.86 4.68
CA TRP A 237 8.42 15.35 5.38
C TRP A 237 8.42 13.83 5.57
N LEU A 238 7.27 13.19 5.75
CA LEU A 238 7.17 11.74 5.90
C LEU A 238 7.36 11.04 4.56
N TRP A 239 6.78 11.60 3.50
CA TRP A 239 6.89 11.07 2.13
C TRP A 239 8.33 11.19 1.62
N GLU A 240 8.99 12.31 1.92
CA GLU A 240 10.40 12.58 1.56
C GLU A 240 11.39 11.61 2.20
N HIS A 241 11.08 11.03 3.36
CA HIS A 241 11.95 10.08 4.05
C HIS A 241 11.50 8.62 3.91
N SER A 242 10.35 8.37 3.30
CA SER A 242 9.88 7.01 2.99
C SER A 242 10.49 6.51 1.68
N THR A 243 10.69 5.20 1.57
CA THR A 243 11.10 4.54 0.32
C THR A 243 10.05 3.57 -0.22
N ALA A 244 8.97 3.33 0.54
CA ALA A 244 7.70 2.74 0.06
C ALA A 244 6.51 3.28 0.87
N LEU A 245 5.29 3.11 0.35
CA LEU A 245 4.04 3.40 1.08
C LEU A 245 3.26 2.13 1.37
N PHE A 246 2.61 2.10 2.54
CA PHE A 246 1.89 0.93 3.06
C PHE A 246 0.45 1.28 3.49
N PRO A 247 -0.41 1.79 2.59
CA PRO A 247 -1.80 2.05 2.92
C PRO A 247 -2.52 0.74 3.25
N SER A 248 -3.36 0.74 4.29
CA SER A 248 -4.23 -0.42 4.61
C SER A 248 -5.55 -0.30 3.86
N VAL A 249 -6.07 -1.40 3.29
CA VAL A 249 -7.39 -1.49 2.64
C VAL A 249 -8.24 -2.62 3.24
N TYR A 250 -8.04 -2.92 4.52
CA TYR A 250 -8.77 -3.99 5.21
C TYR A 250 -10.28 -3.83 5.06
N LEU A 251 -10.89 -4.75 4.31
CA LEU A 251 -12.28 -4.65 3.91
C LEU A 251 -13.22 -5.04 5.05
N HIS A 252 -14.18 -4.18 5.39
CA HIS A 252 -15.18 -4.49 6.40
C HIS A 252 -16.23 -5.48 5.86
N LEU A 253 -16.76 -6.37 6.72
CA LEU A 253 -17.73 -7.39 6.30
C LEU A 253 -19.00 -6.80 5.66
N THR A 254 -19.44 -5.61 6.08
CA THR A 254 -20.62 -4.94 5.49
C THR A 254 -20.40 -4.47 4.04
N LEU A 255 -19.16 -4.44 3.57
CA LEU A 255 -18.82 -4.16 2.17
C LEU A 255 -18.76 -5.42 1.30
N ARG A 256 -19.00 -6.61 1.87
CA ARG A 256 -18.90 -7.88 1.16
C ARG A 256 -19.73 -7.88 -0.12
N ASN A 257 -19.07 -8.21 -1.23
CA ASN A 257 -19.65 -8.26 -2.57
C ASN A 257 -20.33 -6.94 -3.01
N SER A 258 -19.96 -5.82 -2.39
CA SER A 258 -20.56 -4.52 -2.71
C SER A 258 -19.69 -3.77 -3.72
N PRO A 259 -20.27 -3.07 -4.72
CA PRO A 259 -19.50 -2.16 -5.58
C PRO A 259 -18.82 -1.04 -4.78
N LYS A 260 -19.29 -0.74 -3.56
CA LYS A 260 -18.65 0.21 -2.65
C LYS A 260 -17.28 -0.27 -2.16
N ALA A 261 -17.00 -1.58 -2.17
CA ALA A 261 -15.68 -2.12 -1.83
C ALA A 261 -14.61 -1.57 -2.78
N ALA A 262 -14.87 -1.61 -4.09
CA ALA A 262 -13.95 -1.07 -5.09
C ALA A 262 -13.74 0.44 -4.88
N LEU A 263 -14.80 1.22 -4.60
CA LEU A 263 -14.67 2.65 -4.30
C LEU A 263 -13.83 2.93 -3.05
N TYR A 264 -14.00 2.12 -2.00
CA TYR A 264 -13.23 2.23 -0.76
C TYR A 264 -11.74 1.98 -1.01
N VAL A 265 -11.39 0.90 -1.71
CA VAL A 265 -9.99 0.55 -2.01
C VAL A 265 -9.36 1.52 -3.01
N ARG A 266 -10.04 1.76 -4.13
CA ARG A 266 -9.58 2.63 -5.23
C ARG A 266 -9.02 3.94 -4.73
N ASN A 267 -9.80 4.64 -3.91
CA ASN A 267 -9.43 5.97 -3.46
C ASN A 267 -8.31 5.98 -2.41
N ARG A 268 -8.09 4.87 -1.69
CA ARG A 268 -6.95 4.72 -0.78
C ARG A 268 -5.65 4.50 -1.57
N VAL A 269 -5.71 3.69 -2.62
CA VAL A 269 -4.59 3.50 -3.55
C VAL A 269 -4.28 4.79 -4.32
N GLN A 270 -5.31 5.50 -4.79
CA GLN A 270 -5.14 6.80 -5.46
C GLN A 270 -4.49 7.85 -4.55
N GLU A 271 -4.85 7.91 -3.27
CA GLU A 271 -4.20 8.83 -2.34
C GLU A 271 -2.74 8.45 -2.09
N ALA A 272 -2.42 7.14 -2.01
CA ALA A 272 -1.04 6.68 -1.93
C ALA A 272 -0.22 7.07 -3.17
N LEU A 273 -0.76 6.86 -4.38
CA LEU A 273 -0.14 7.29 -5.64
C LEU A 273 0.08 8.80 -5.67
N ARG A 274 -0.91 9.59 -5.22
CA ARG A 274 -0.83 11.05 -5.19
C ARG A 274 0.28 11.52 -4.25
N VAL A 275 0.34 11.01 -3.02
CA VAL A 275 1.37 11.46 -2.05
C VAL A 275 2.76 10.94 -2.41
N ALA A 276 2.89 9.78 -3.07
CA ALA A 276 4.15 9.26 -3.58
C ALA A 276 4.80 10.17 -4.63
N ALA A 277 4.01 10.97 -5.35
CA ALA A 277 4.50 11.93 -6.33
C ALA A 277 4.86 13.32 -5.75
N LEU A 278 4.42 13.63 -4.52
CA LEU A 278 4.64 14.96 -3.91
C LEU A 278 6.12 15.33 -3.71
N PRO A 279 7.03 14.40 -3.32
CA PRO A 279 8.45 14.70 -3.17
C PRO A 279 9.16 15.10 -4.48
N LYS A 280 8.51 14.96 -5.66
CA LYS A 280 9.09 15.28 -6.97
C LYS A 280 10.44 14.60 -7.25
N ARG A 281 10.61 13.36 -6.77
CA ARG A 281 11.75 12.51 -7.10
C ARG A 281 11.75 12.16 -8.59
N PRO A 282 12.91 11.71 -9.15
CA PRO A 282 12.97 11.22 -10.54
C PRO A 282 11.98 10.08 -10.84
N TYR A 283 11.54 9.36 -9.82
CA TYR A 283 10.49 8.35 -9.88
C TYR A 283 9.66 8.32 -8.59
N THR A 284 8.42 7.84 -8.69
CA THR A 284 7.52 7.64 -7.55
C THR A 284 7.90 6.39 -6.77
N MET A 285 7.74 6.47 -5.45
CA MET A 285 7.92 5.33 -4.55
C MET A 285 6.91 4.21 -4.86
N PRO A 286 7.31 2.94 -4.69
CA PRO A 286 6.40 1.81 -4.83
C PRO A 286 5.36 1.79 -3.70
N ILE A 287 4.20 1.22 -4.01
CA ILE A 287 3.07 1.12 -3.09
C ILE A 287 2.76 -0.36 -2.85
N TYR A 288 2.83 -0.78 -1.59
CA TYR A 288 2.49 -2.13 -1.16
C TYR A 288 1.27 -2.06 -0.26
N VAL A 289 0.12 -2.39 -0.81
CA VAL A 289 -1.17 -2.21 -0.14
C VAL A 289 -1.35 -3.31 0.91
N TYR A 290 -1.61 -2.96 2.16
CA TYR A 290 -1.94 -3.95 3.19
C TYR A 290 -3.39 -4.40 3.05
N SER A 291 -3.61 -5.69 2.85
CA SER A 291 -4.92 -6.34 2.81
C SER A 291 -4.93 -7.56 3.76
N ARG A 292 -6.09 -8.23 3.86
CA ARG A 292 -6.26 -9.45 4.66
C ARG A 292 -6.97 -10.52 3.84
N PRO A 293 -6.65 -11.82 4.03
CA PRO A 293 -7.47 -12.90 3.49
C PRO A 293 -8.89 -12.90 4.08
N LEU A 294 -9.00 -12.51 5.36
CA LEU A 294 -10.25 -12.37 6.11
C LEU A 294 -10.81 -10.94 6.00
N TYR A 295 -12.13 -10.78 6.15
CA TYR A 295 -12.69 -9.45 6.39
C TYR A 295 -12.17 -8.86 7.71
N ARG A 296 -12.08 -7.54 7.79
CA ARG A 296 -11.60 -6.80 8.97
C ARG A 296 -12.36 -7.24 10.22
N ALA A 297 -11.61 -7.54 11.27
CA ALA A 297 -12.11 -7.99 12.57
C ALA A 297 -12.91 -9.31 12.53
N GLN A 298 -12.74 -10.12 11.48
CA GLN A 298 -13.28 -11.47 11.38
C GLN A 298 -12.14 -12.50 11.45
N THR A 299 -12.43 -13.68 11.99
CA THR A 299 -11.52 -14.84 12.04
C THR A 299 -12.00 -16.04 11.23
N GLN A 300 -13.24 -16.00 10.73
CA GLN A 300 -13.89 -17.13 10.03
C GLN A 300 -14.47 -16.76 8.67
N LYS A 301 -14.45 -15.48 8.29
CA LYS A 301 -15.05 -14.99 7.05
C LYS A 301 -13.96 -14.49 6.11
N PHE A 302 -13.59 -15.34 5.16
CA PHE A 302 -12.67 -15.02 4.08
C PHE A 302 -13.33 -14.16 3.02
N GLN A 303 -12.54 -13.30 2.36
CA GLN A 303 -13.01 -12.48 1.25
C GLN A 303 -13.46 -13.36 0.09
N SER A 304 -14.59 -13.04 -0.53
CA SER A 304 -15.01 -13.71 -1.76
C SER A 304 -14.05 -13.38 -2.92
N GLN A 305 -14.13 -14.13 -4.02
CA GLN A 305 -13.42 -13.75 -5.26
C GLN A 305 -13.82 -12.35 -5.75
N ALA A 306 -15.09 -11.93 -5.64
CA ALA A 306 -15.53 -10.60 -6.03
C ALA A 306 -14.90 -9.48 -5.18
N ASP A 307 -14.66 -9.74 -3.90
CA ASP A 307 -13.95 -8.81 -3.03
C ASP A 307 -12.44 -8.85 -3.22
N LEU A 308 -11.86 -9.99 -3.62
CA LEU A 308 -10.47 -10.05 -4.09
C LEU A 308 -10.26 -9.21 -5.37
N VAL A 309 -11.24 -9.20 -6.28
CA VAL A 309 -11.27 -8.26 -7.42
C VAL A 309 -11.29 -6.81 -6.92
N SER A 310 -12.18 -6.49 -5.98
CA SER A 310 -12.34 -5.14 -5.43
C SER A 310 -11.19 -4.68 -4.53
N THR A 311 -10.29 -5.58 -4.12
CA THR A 311 -9.14 -5.27 -3.24
C THR A 311 -7.82 -5.42 -3.99
N VAL A 312 -7.41 -6.65 -4.27
CA VAL A 312 -6.15 -6.98 -4.94
C VAL A 312 -6.18 -6.56 -6.41
N GLY A 313 -7.26 -6.91 -7.12
CA GLY A 313 -7.40 -6.57 -8.54
C GLY A 313 -7.45 -5.07 -8.76
N GLU A 314 -8.22 -4.36 -7.94
CA GLU A 314 -8.31 -2.90 -7.93
C GLU A 314 -6.94 -2.26 -7.66
N SER A 315 -6.15 -2.81 -6.72
CA SER A 315 -4.80 -2.32 -6.43
C SER A 315 -3.83 -2.51 -7.61
N ALA A 316 -3.81 -3.70 -8.23
CA ALA A 316 -2.97 -4.00 -9.38
C ALA A 316 -3.31 -3.10 -10.58
N ALA A 317 -4.60 -2.96 -10.89
CA ALA A 317 -5.06 -2.17 -12.03
C ALA A 317 -4.79 -0.66 -11.87
N LEU A 318 -4.64 -0.14 -10.65
CA LEU A 318 -4.27 1.25 -10.40
C LEU A 318 -2.75 1.49 -10.39
N GLY A 319 -1.93 0.45 -10.51
CA GLY A 319 -0.48 0.57 -10.57
C GLY A 319 0.24 0.38 -9.24
N ALA A 320 -0.40 -0.16 -8.19
CA ALA A 320 0.31 -0.56 -6.98
C ALA A 320 1.41 -1.59 -7.28
N SER A 321 2.52 -1.55 -6.55
CA SER A 321 3.66 -2.48 -6.70
C SER A 321 3.38 -3.85 -6.12
N GLY A 322 2.43 -3.94 -5.20
CA GLY A 322 2.00 -5.22 -4.68
C GLY A 322 0.98 -5.10 -3.57
N VAL A 323 0.67 -6.24 -2.98
CA VAL A 323 -0.21 -6.39 -1.82
C VAL A 323 0.50 -7.21 -0.74
N VAL A 324 0.39 -6.76 0.50
CA VAL A 324 0.80 -7.52 1.68
C VAL A 324 -0.45 -8.12 2.31
N MET A 325 -0.51 -9.45 2.34
CA MET A 325 -1.60 -10.21 2.96
C MET A 325 -1.27 -10.50 4.41
N TRP A 326 -1.76 -9.61 5.27
CA TRP A 326 -1.50 -9.69 6.70
C TRP A 326 -2.52 -10.58 7.41
N GLY A 327 -2.07 -11.29 8.45
CA GLY A 327 -2.93 -12.02 9.38
C GLY A 327 -2.40 -11.94 10.80
N GLY A 328 -3.31 -11.95 11.77
CA GLY A 328 -2.99 -11.93 13.19
C GLY A 328 -2.86 -13.33 13.78
N THR A 329 -2.22 -13.43 14.94
CA THR A 329 -2.05 -14.70 15.68
C THR A 329 -3.37 -15.38 16.06
N LYS A 330 -4.47 -14.63 16.16
CA LYS A 330 -5.81 -15.17 16.45
C LYS A 330 -6.55 -15.69 15.21
N ASP A 331 -6.06 -15.39 14.01
CA ASP A 331 -6.78 -15.72 12.77
C ASP A 331 -6.70 -17.22 12.45
N TYR A 332 -5.56 -17.85 12.73
CA TYR A 332 -5.25 -19.24 12.36
C TYR A 332 -4.75 -20.04 13.57
N ASN A 333 -5.45 -19.93 14.71
CA ASN A 333 -4.97 -20.39 16.01
C ASN A 333 -5.47 -21.79 16.44
N ASN A 334 -6.21 -22.49 15.58
CA ASN A 334 -6.77 -23.80 15.89
C ASN A 334 -6.96 -24.63 14.61
N LYS A 335 -7.23 -25.93 14.78
CA LYS A 335 -7.37 -26.90 13.68
C LYS A 335 -8.40 -26.47 12.63
N ALA A 336 -9.59 -26.07 13.06
CA ALA A 336 -10.66 -25.67 12.14
C ALA A 336 -10.28 -24.41 11.34
N ALA A 337 -9.68 -23.40 12.00
CA ALA A 337 -9.23 -22.18 11.32
C ALA A 337 -8.13 -22.45 10.29
N CYS A 338 -7.16 -23.34 10.61
CA CYS A 338 -6.13 -23.76 9.68
C CYS A 338 -6.68 -24.56 8.50
N GLN A 339 -7.64 -25.48 8.73
CA GLN A 339 -8.31 -26.23 7.66
C GLN A 339 -9.06 -25.29 6.73
N SER A 340 -9.85 -24.35 7.27
CA SER A 340 -10.56 -23.36 6.45
C SER A 340 -9.61 -22.45 5.66
N LEU A 341 -8.45 -22.10 6.23
CA LEU A 341 -7.42 -21.36 5.49
C LEU A 341 -6.85 -22.20 4.34
N SER A 342 -6.49 -23.45 4.58
CA SER A 342 -5.96 -24.37 3.56
C SER A 342 -6.93 -24.53 2.39
N GLU A 343 -8.22 -24.75 2.69
CA GLU A 343 -9.28 -24.85 1.69
C GLU A 343 -9.47 -23.54 0.92
N TYR A 344 -9.46 -22.40 1.60
CA TYR A 344 -9.59 -21.09 0.98
C TYR A 344 -8.42 -20.74 0.05
N LEU A 345 -7.19 -21.04 0.48
CA LEU A 345 -5.98 -20.88 -0.32
C LEU A 345 -6.10 -21.65 -1.64
N THR A 346 -6.49 -22.92 -1.55
CA THR A 346 -6.57 -23.81 -2.71
C THR A 346 -7.72 -23.46 -3.66
N SER A 347 -8.92 -23.24 -3.11
CA SER A 347 -10.15 -23.10 -3.90
C SER A 347 -10.33 -21.72 -4.53
N THR A 348 -9.90 -20.66 -3.85
CA THR A 348 -10.25 -19.28 -4.22
C THR A 348 -9.02 -18.40 -4.34
N PHE A 349 -8.17 -18.41 -3.31
CA PHE A 349 -7.20 -17.34 -3.15
C PHE A 349 -5.99 -17.49 -4.07
N ASN A 350 -5.32 -18.64 -4.06
CA ASN A 350 -4.15 -18.89 -4.90
C ASN A 350 -4.46 -18.80 -6.40
N PRO A 351 -5.56 -19.40 -6.92
CA PRO A 351 -5.91 -19.22 -8.32
C PRO A 351 -6.09 -17.75 -8.71
N TYR A 352 -6.71 -16.96 -7.82
CA TYR A 352 -6.90 -15.53 -8.05
C TYR A 352 -5.59 -14.75 -8.01
N ILE A 353 -4.71 -14.99 -7.03
CA ILE A 353 -3.38 -14.35 -6.94
C ILE A 353 -2.53 -14.72 -8.16
N ALA A 354 -2.53 -15.99 -8.56
CA ALA A 354 -1.84 -16.42 -9.77
C ALA A 354 -2.35 -15.71 -11.02
N ASN A 355 -3.67 -15.54 -11.15
CA ASN A 355 -4.28 -14.86 -12.28
C ASN A 355 -3.82 -13.40 -12.39
N VAL A 356 -4.00 -12.62 -11.31
CA VAL A 356 -3.70 -11.17 -11.34
C VAL A 356 -2.20 -10.91 -11.50
N THR A 357 -1.34 -11.72 -10.88
CA THR A 357 0.12 -11.59 -11.03
C THR A 357 0.55 -11.91 -12.47
N ALA A 358 0.09 -13.04 -13.02
CA ALA A 358 0.41 -13.41 -14.40
C ALA A 358 -0.17 -12.41 -15.43
N ALA A 359 -1.37 -11.86 -15.19
CA ALA A 359 -1.95 -10.82 -16.02
C ALA A 359 -1.11 -9.53 -16.00
N ALA A 360 -0.61 -9.11 -14.82
CA ALA A 360 0.25 -7.94 -14.70
C ALA A 360 1.60 -8.14 -15.43
N MET A 361 2.19 -9.34 -15.33
CA MET A 361 3.41 -9.70 -16.06
C MET A 361 3.18 -9.70 -17.58
N LEU A 362 2.09 -10.34 -18.04
CA LEU A 362 1.75 -10.38 -19.46
C LEU A 362 1.48 -8.98 -20.00
N CYS A 363 0.72 -8.16 -19.29
CA CYS A 363 0.42 -6.79 -19.71
C CYS A 363 1.70 -5.94 -19.80
N SER A 364 2.60 -6.05 -18.82
CA SER A 364 3.91 -5.38 -18.88
C SER A 364 4.70 -5.79 -20.13
N GLU A 365 4.69 -7.07 -20.49
CA GLU A 365 5.34 -7.58 -21.70
C GLU A 365 4.69 -7.04 -22.98
N VAL A 366 3.38 -7.23 -23.14
CA VAL A 366 2.69 -7.01 -24.42
C VAL A 366 2.30 -5.57 -24.66
N LEU A 367 2.17 -4.74 -23.62
CA LEU A 367 1.77 -3.34 -23.75
C LEU A 367 2.89 -2.35 -23.40
N CYS A 368 3.79 -2.71 -22.48
CA CYS A 368 4.80 -1.81 -21.91
C CYS A 368 6.25 -2.26 -22.11
N GLN A 369 6.49 -3.15 -23.08
CA GLN A 369 7.82 -3.62 -23.50
C GLN A 369 8.68 -4.16 -22.35
N LYS A 370 8.08 -4.72 -21.29
CA LYS A 370 8.73 -5.12 -20.02
C LYS A 370 9.46 -3.99 -19.27
N LYS A 371 9.27 -2.74 -19.69
CA LYS A 371 9.92 -1.54 -19.15
C LYS A 371 8.97 -0.66 -18.34
N GLY A 372 7.75 -1.13 -18.10
CA GLY A 372 6.76 -0.44 -17.28
C GLY A 372 5.65 -1.38 -16.80
N ARG A 373 4.84 -0.87 -15.87
CA ARG A 373 3.61 -1.53 -15.39
C ARG A 373 2.40 -0.98 -16.15
N CYS A 374 1.40 -1.82 -16.36
CA CYS A 374 0.11 -1.38 -16.86
C CYS A 374 -0.68 -0.66 -15.77
N VAL A 375 -1.25 0.50 -16.12
CA VAL A 375 -2.08 1.32 -15.24
C VAL A 375 -3.37 1.69 -15.99
N ARG A 376 -4.51 1.55 -15.32
CA ARG A 376 -5.83 1.87 -15.89
C ARG A 376 -5.88 3.35 -16.28
N LYS A 377 -6.24 3.64 -17.53
CA LYS A 377 -6.32 5.01 -18.08
C LYS A 377 -7.31 5.88 -17.33
N ASN A 378 -8.52 5.36 -17.13
CA ASN A 378 -9.53 5.97 -16.28
C ASN A 378 -9.52 5.26 -14.92
N TYR A 379 -8.93 5.87 -13.90
CA TYR A 379 -8.86 5.26 -12.56
C TYR A 379 -10.23 4.86 -11.99
N ASN A 380 -11.33 5.45 -12.48
CA ASN A 380 -12.68 5.20 -11.99
C ASN A 380 -13.50 4.19 -12.82
N SER A 381 -12.95 3.61 -13.90
CA SER A 381 -13.61 2.54 -14.66
C SER A 381 -13.50 1.19 -13.95
N ALA A 382 -14.18 0.15 -14.44
CA ALA A 382 -14.20 -1.20 -13.86
C ALA A 382 -13.37 -2.21 -14.67
N HIS A 383 -12.26 -1.77 -15.25
CA HIS A 383 -11.33 -2.66 -15.97
C HIS A 383 -10.20 -3.13 -15.06
N TYR A 384 -9.90 -4.42 -15.13
CA TYR A 384 -8.92 -5.11 -14.29
C TYR A 384 -7.92 -5.89 -15.14
N LEU A 385 -6.76 -6.17 -14.55
CA LEU A 385 -5.75 -7.05 -15.14
C LEU A 385 -6.04 -8.48 -14.70
N HIS A 386 -6.81 -9.20 -15.52
CA HIS A 386 -7.09 -10.62 -15.32
C HIS A 386 -6.87 -11.39 -16.62
N LEU A 387 -6.41 -12.63 -16.50
CA LEU A 387 -6.36 -13.58 -17.61
C LEU A 387 -7.74 -14.21 -17.83
N ASN A 388 -8.16 -14.26 -19.10
CA ASN A 388 -9.44 -14.84 -19.50
C ASN A 388 -9.39 -16.38 -19.37
N PRO A 389 -10.27 -17.01 -18.56
CA PRO A 389 -10.23 -18.45 -18.32
C PRO A 389 -10.56 -19.30 -19.55
N THR A 390 -11.18 -18.74 -20.59
CA THR A 390 -11.39 -19.42 -21.88
C THR A 390 -10.07 -19.68 -22.61
N TYR A 391 -9.07 -18.82 -22.41
CA TYR A 391 -7.82 -18.83 -23.16
C TYR A 391 -6.58 -19.16 -22.31
N PHE A 392 -6.73 -19.14 -20.98
CA PHE A 392 -5.68 -19.45 -20.02
C PHE A 392 -6.14 -20.48 -19.00
N SER A 393 -5.27 -21.44 -18.74
CA SER A 393 -5.37 -22.35 -17.59
C SER A 393 -4.31 -22.00 -16.56
N ILE A 394 -4.72 -21.91 -15.30
CA ILE A 394 -3.80 -21.72 -14.17
C ILE A 394 -3.66 -23.06 -13.47
N ILE A 395 -2.45 -23.60 -13.48
CA ILE A 395 -2.16 -24.92 -12.91
C ILE A 395 -1.06 -24.84 -11.86
N ARG A 396 -1.13 -25.77 -10.91
CA ARG A 396 -0.07 -26.01 -9.93
C ARG A 396 0.97 -26.94 -10.56
N ALA A 397 2.20 -26.48 -10.72
CA ALA A 397 3.30 -27.26 -11.28
C ALA A 397 4.62 -26.90 -10.57
N ASP A 398 5.50 -27.88 -10.33
CA ASP A 398 6.85 -27.66 -9.74
C ASP A 398 6.87 -26.79 -8.48
N ARG A 399 5.89 -27.01 -7.58
CA ARG A 399 5.72 -26.19 -6.37
C ARG A 399 5.56 -24.68 -6.65
N LYS A 400 5.26 -24.26 -7.88
CA LYS A 400 4.74 -22.91 -8.26
C LYS A 400 3.38 -22.95 -8.98
N TYR A 401 2.83 -21.77 -9.27
CA TYR A 401 1.68 -21.64 -10.17
C TYR A 401 2.18 -21.18 -11.54
N VAL A 402 1.58 -21.73 -12.60
CA VAL A 402 1.86 -21.31 -13.97
C VAL A 402 0.56 -21.04 -14.72
N ALA A 403 0.49 -19.88 -15.37
CA ALA A 403 -0.55 -19.57 -16.33
C ALA A 403 -0.09 -19.98 -17.73
N ILE A 404 -0.84 -20.89 -18.35
CA ILE A 404 -0.56 -21.41 -19.69
C ILE A 404 -1.71 -21.03 -20.60
N GLY A 405 -1.40 -20.33 -21.69
CA GLY A 405 -2.43 -19.88 -22.61
C GLY A 405 -1.94 -18.89 -23.65
N LEU A 406 -2.84 -18.48 -24.54
CA LEU A 406 -2.58 -17.45 -25.54
C LEU A 406 -3.74 -16.45 -25.49
N PRO A 407 -3.51 -15.16 -25.18
CA PRO A 407 -4.59 -14.19 -25.10
C PRO A 407 -5.27 -14.03 -26.46
N SER A 408 -6.59 -13.83 -26.46
CA SER A 408 -7.30 -13.49 -27.70
C SER A 408 -6.96 -12.07 -28.14
N ALA A 409 -7.20 -11.75 -29.42
CA ALA A 409 -7.07 -10.39 -29.92
C ALA A 409 -7.98 -9.42 -29.13
N ALA A 410 -9.23 -9.82 -28.87
CA ALA A 410 -10.18 -9.03 -28.11
C ALA A 410 -9.73 -8.72 -26.67
N ASP A 411 -9.10 -9.68 -25.97
CA ASP A 411 -8.57 -9.44 -24.62
C ASP A 411 -7.43 -8.40 -24.66
N LEU A 412 -6.56 -8.47 -25.67
CA LEU A 412 -5.44 -7.55 -25.87
C LEU A 412 -5.90 -6.16 -26.28
N ASP A 413 -6.87 -6.07 -27.19
CA ASP A 413 -7.46 -4.82 -27.63
C ASP A 413 -8.14 -4.13 -26.44
N ALA A 414 -8.87 -4.88 -25.61
CA ALA A 414 -9.45 -4.36 -24.38
C ALA A 414 -8.38 -3.81 -23.41
N TRP A 415 -7.20 -4.45 -23.31
CA TRP A 415 -6.07 -3.90 -22.55
C TRP A 415 -5.50 -2.63 -23.20
N GLY A 416 -5.28 -2.63 -24.52
CA GLY A 416 -4.79 -1.47 -25.26
C GLY A 416 -5.73 -0.26 -25.15
N GLU A 417 -7.04 -0.49 -25.12
CA GLU A 417 -8.07 0.54 -24.94
C GLU A 417 -8.07 1.12 -23.52
N ASN A 418 -7.97 0.26 -22.49
CA ASN A 418 -8.27 0.63 -21.11
C ASN A 418 -7.05 0.84 -20.20
N PHE A 419 -5.87 0.38 -20.61
CA PHE A 419 -4.62 0.52 -19.87
C PHE A 419 -3.59 1.34 -20.65
N THR A 420 -2.69 1.97 -19.91
CA THR A 420 -1.51 2.69 -20.40
C THR A 420 -0.30 2.24 -19.58
N CYS A 421 0.88 2.74 -19.93
CA CYS A 421 2.12 2.35 -19.27
C CYS A 421 2.60 3.42 -18.30
N GLN A 422 2.99 2.98 -17.11
CA GLN A 422 3.84 3.74 -16.20
C GLN A 422 5.22 3.12 -16.22
N CYS A 423 6.19 3.83 -16.80
CA CYS A 423 7.53 3.28 -17.03
C CYS A 423 8.36 3.23 -15.77
N TYR A 424 9.26 2.25 -15.71
CA TYR A 424 10.23 2.11 -14.63
C TYR A 424 11.38 3.11 -14.79
N ALA A 425 11.92 3.56 -13.66
CA ALA A 425 13.11 4.40 -13.63
C ALA A 425 14.28 3.70 -14.36
N GLY A 426 15.05 4.47 -15.13
CA GLY A 426 16.15 3.94 -15.94
C GLY A 426 15.72 3.30 -17.27
N GLY A 427 14.42 3.26 -17.58
CA GLY A 427 13.89 2.78 -18.85
C GLY A 427 12.93 3.78 -19.51
N SER A 428 12.71 3.61 -20.80
CA SER A 428 11.64 4.27 -21.55
C SER A 428 10.68 3.22 -22.10
N CYS A 429 9.39 3.52 -22.03
CA CYS A 429 8.31 2.66 -22.50
C CYS A 429 7.16 3.54 -22.99
N SER A 430 6.28 2.96 -23.80
CA SER A 430 5.04 3.60 -24.23
C SER A 430 3.98 2.54 -24.43
N PRO A 431 2.68 2.89 -24.40
CA PRO A 431 1.64 1.95 -24.77
C PRO A 431 1.84 1.53 -26.24
N ASN A 432 2.30 0.30 -26.46
CA ASN A 432 2.49 -0.29 -27.78
C ASN A 432 2.15 -1.78 -27.67
N LEU A 433 0.96 -2.12 -28.15
CA LEU A 433 0.39 -3.45 -28.02
C LEU A 433 1.04 -4.42 -29.01
N VAL A 434 1.52 -5.54 -28.51
CA VAL A 434 2.12 -6.62 -29.30
C VAL A 434 1.31 -7.90 -29.10
N HIS A 435 0.85 -8.49 -30.20
CA HIS A 435 0.10 -9.74 -30.17
C HIS A 435 1.09 -10.91 -30.15
N PRO A 436 1.14 -11.71 -29.06
CA PRO A 436 1.96 -12.90 -29.05
C PRO A 436 1.39 -13.94 -30.02
N THR A 437 2.28 -14.67 -30.69
CA THR A 437 1.92 -15.75 -31.64
C THR A 437 2.16 -17.15 -31.09
N LYS A 438 2.71 -17.23 -29.87
CA LYS A 438 3.05 -18.48 -29.19
C LYS A 438 2.43 -18.54 -27.81
N ILE A 439 2.03 -19.74 -27.40
CA ILE A 439 1.52 -20.02 -26.05
C ILE A 439 2.50 -19.45 -25.01
N LYS A 440 1.96 -18.66 -24.08
CA LYS A 440 2.67 -18.13 -22.94
C LYS A 440 2.68 -19.17 -21.82
N ARG A 441 3.81 -19.24 -21.12
CA ARG A 441 3.97 -19.97 -19.85
C ARG A 441 4.50 -18.98 -18.84
N ILE A 442 3.61 -18.46 -18.00
CA ILE A 442 3.93 -17.38 -17.06
C ILE A 442 3.98 -17.99 -15.67
N TRP A 443 5.19 -18.11 -15.14
CA TRP A 443 5.42 -18.62 -13.79
C TRP A 443 5.24 -17.50 -12.78
N VAL A 444 4.39 -17.75 -11.79
CA VAL A 444 4.05 -16.82 -10.70
C VAL A 444 4.87 -17.12 -9.45
#